data_AF-A0AAU7ZJV1-F1
#
_entry.id   AF-A0AAU7ZJV1-F1
#
_cell.length_a   1.000
_cell.length_b   1.000
_cell.length_c   1.000
_cell.angle_alpha   90.00
_cell.angle_beta   90.00
_cell.angle_gamma   90.00
#
_symmetry.space_group_name_H-M   'P 1'
#
loop_
_entity.id
_entity.type
_entity.pdbx_description
1 polymer ?
#
loop_
_entity_poly.entity_id
_entity_poly.type
_entity_poly.pdbx_seq_one_letter_code
_entity_poly.pdbx_strand_id
1 'polypeptide(L)'
;MTEDRTPVEHFEETQWHLAKRILFRLAFCYLVLYYLPSVLNVIPGAQSLASLYNFVWDRAISWGLVHFFDIDPTQAIPHYTGSGDTLLAYLRLCATAIAAAGVGTLWTILDRRRPHYISLHGWLRVFARYALAFALFGYAFAKIAPTQFSHLQSRQLAESYGQSSPMALLWNFMGFSTPYTVFSGCAELLPAILLLFRRTALLGSITAFAVMLNVVMLNFCYDVPVKLYSLNLLSLALFLTLPEAQKLLRVFVLNRSTAPSNLRQPFFKQLWLQRAAIVFKIAILAIFLFQSIHSAISLHQSLASRTQPPPSPLTSRGFHWIQEYPYNQ
;
A
#
# COMPACT_ATOMS: atom_id res chain seq x y z
N MET A 1 9.36 26.32 -49.22
CA MET A 1 8.08 26.05 -48.53
C MET A 1 8.39 25.86 -47.06
N THR A 2 8.36 26.94 -46.31
CA THR A 2 8.60 26.96 -44.86
C THR A 2 7.30 26.52 -44.18
N GLU A 3 7.28 25.30 -43.65
CA GLU A 3 6.18 24.83 -42.81
C GLU A 3 6.10 25.69 -41.54
N ASP A 4 5.10 26.56 -41.54
CA ASP A 4 4.64 27.33 -40.41
C ASP A 4 4.13 26.37 -39.32
N ARG A 5 4.99 26.04 -38.37
CA ARG A 5 4.61 25.30 -37.16
C ARG A 5 3.84 26.25 -36.25
N THR A 6 2.56 26.38 -36.53
CA THR A 6 1.61 26.93 -35.56
C THR A 6 1.77 26.16 -34.24
N PRO A 7 2.07 26.84 -33.12
CA PRO A 7 2.11 26.18 -31.84
C PRO A 7 0.68 25.76 -31.51
N VAL A 8 0.45 24.45 -31.40
CA VAL A 8 -0.80 23.90 -30.88
C VAL A 8 -0.94 24.42 -29.45
N GLU A 9 -1.70 25.51 -29.28
CA GLU A 9 -2.14 26.01 -27.99
C GLU A 9 -2.92 24.89 -27.30
N HIS A 10 -2.22 24.12 -26.46
CA HIS A 10 -2.89 23.33 -25.45
C HIS A 10 -3.54 24.32 -24.51
N PHE A 11 -4.87 24.46 -24.60
CA PHE A 11 -5.69 25.12 -23.59
C PHE A 11 -5.32 24.55 -22.22
N GLU A 12 -4.42 25.23 -21.53
CA GLU A 12 -4.18 24.98 -20.12
C GLU A 12 -5.49 25.33 -19.41
N GLU A 13 -6.12 24.36 -18.74
CA GLU A 13 -7.11 24.65 -17.71
C GLU A 13 -6.41 25.47 -16.62
N THR A 14 -6.28 26.77 -16.86
CA THR A 14 -5.63 27.75 -15.97
C THR A 14 -6.48 28.04 -14.74
N GLN A 15 -7.72 27.53 -14.68
CA GLN A 15 -8.60 27.67 -13.53
C GLN A 15 -9.31 26.36 -13.22
N TRP A 16 -9.14 25.87 -11.99
CA TRP A 16 -9.90 24.73 -11.50
C TRP A 16 -11.25 25.19 -10.97
N HIS A 17 -12.32 24.47 -11.34
CA HIS A 17 -13.63 24.64 -10.72
C HIS A 17 -13.53 24.52 -9.18
N LEU A 18 -14.42 25.20 -8.47
CA LEU A 18 -14.41 25.25 -7.00
C LEU A 18 -14.41 23.84 -6.38
N ALA A 19 -15.26 22.94 -6.88
CA ALA A 19 -15.34 21.55 -6.41
C ALA A 19 -14.00 20.82 -6.55
N LYS A 20 -13.30 20.97 -7.69
CA LYS A 20 -11.97 20.38 -7.93
C LYS A 20 -10.93 20.90 -6.95
N ARG A 21 -10.96 22.20 -6.59
CA ARG A 21 -10.06 22.81 -5.60
C ARG A 21 -10.30 22.28 -4.19
N ILE A 22 -11.57 22.20 -3.78
CA ILE A 22 -11.95 21.69 -2.45
C ILE A 22 -11.60 20.21 -2.33
N LEU A 23 -12.01 19.39 -3.31
CA LEU A 23 -11.73 17.96 -3.35
C LEU A 23 -10.22 17.69 -3.31
N PHE A 24 -9.43 18.46 -4.07
CA PHE A 24 -7.99 18.34 -4.05
C PHE A 24 -7.39 18.62 -2.67
N ARG A 25 -7.81 19.70 -1.99
CA ARG A 25 -7.30 20.04 -0.65
C ARG A 25 -7.65 18.95 0.37
N LEU A 26 -8.90 18.47 0.34
CA LEU A 26 -9.34 17.37 1.20
C LEU A 26 -8.53 16.09 0.94
N ALA A 27 -8.40 15.68 -0.32
CA ALA A 27 -7.61 14.52 -0.70
C ALA A 27 -6.13 14.68 -0.33
N PHE A 28 -5.55 15.87 -0.52
CA PHE A 28 -4.18 16.17 -0.13
C PHE A 28 -3.99 15.98 1.38
N CYS A 29 -4.84 16.62 2.20
CA CYS A 29 -4.76 16.52 3.65
C CYS A 29 -4.93 15.08 4.13
N TYR A 30 -5.92 14.37 3.60
CA TYR A 30 -6.18 12.98 3.97
C TYR A 30 -5.02 12.06 3.61
N LEU A 31 -4.57 12.09 2.36
CA LEU A 31 -3.51 11.20 1.87
C LEU A 31 -2.18 11.47 2.59
N VAL A 32 -1.84 12.74 2.82
CA VAL A 32 -0.63 13.09 3.55
C VAL A 32 -0.75 12.63 5.00
N LEU A 33 -1.83 12.95 5.71
CA LEU A 33 -1.98 12.51 7.10
C LEU A 33 -1.91 10.99 7.23
N TYR A 34 -2.64 10.25 6.40
CA TYR A 34 -2.71 8.80 6.49
C TYR A 34 -1.39 8.10 6.16
N TYR A 35 -0.72 8.49 5.05
CA TYR A 35 0.46 7.78 4.54
C TYR A 35 1.80 8.35 4.98
N LEU A 36 1.84 9.54 5.61
CA LEU A 36 3.09 10.17 6.03
C LEU A 36 3.96 9.25 6.90
N PRO A 37 3.43 8.55 7.93
CA PRO A 37 4.26 7.66 8.75
C PRO A 37 4.87 6.52 7.95
N SER A 38 4.10 5.92 7.05
CA SER A 38 4.57 4.83 6.18
C SER A 38 5.69 5.30 5.27
N VAL A 39 5.60 6.50 4.70
CA VAL A 39 6.65 7.06 3.85
C VAL A 39 7.89 7.44 4.65
N LEU A 40 7.72 8.00 5.85
CA LEU A 40 8.84 8.34 6.74
C LEU A 40 9.60 7.10 7.21
N ASN A 41 8.91 5.98 7.47
CA ASN A 41 9.56 4.72 7.87
C ASN A 41 10.52 4.16 6.83
N VAL A 42 10.27 4.45 5.55
CA VAL A 42 11.13 4.01 4.44
C VAL A 42 12.40 4.86 4.33
N ILE A 43 12.37 6.11 4.82
CA ILE A 43 13.51 7.03 4.73
C ILE A 43 14.48 6.75 5.90
N PRO A 44 15.73 6.33 5.63
CA PRO A 44 16.72 6.12 6.68
C PRO A 44 16.95 7.38 7.52
N GLY A 45 16.84 7.27 8.84
CA GLY A 45 16.96 8.37 9.80
C GLY A 45 15.65 9.11 10.10
N ALA A 46 14.57 8.88 9.36
CA ALA A 46 13.27 9.51 9.59
C ALA A 46 12.30 8.64 10.41
N GLN A 47 12.70 7.43 10.81
CA GLN A 47 11.87 6.50 11.59
C GLN A 47 11.47 7.09 12.96
N SER A 48 12.33 7.91 13.56
CA SER A 48 12.03 8.61 14.83
C SER A 48 10.90 9.63 14.68
N LEU A 49 10.78 10.27 13.52
CA LEU A 49 9.66 11.17 13.23
C LEU A 49 8.37 10.39 13.02
N ALA A 50 8.44 9.23 12.35
CA ALA A 50 7.31 8.34 12.20
C ALA A 50 6.82 7.80 13.55
N SER A 51 7.74 7.41 14.44
CA SER A 51 7.38 6.94 15.79
C SER A 51 6.80 8.05 16.65
N LEU A 52 7.35 9.27 16.60
CA LEU A 52 6.78 10.44 17.27
C LEU A 52 5.36 10.74 16.76
N TYR A 53 5.17 10.72 15.43
CA TYR A 53 3.85 10.90 14.83
C TYR A 53 2.87 9.86 15.37
N ASN A 54 3.23 8.56 15.32
CA ASN A 54 2.36 7.49 15.79
C ASN A 54 2.05 7.63 17.29
N PHE A 55 3.05 7.95 18.10
CA PHE A 55 2.88 8.17 19.53
C PHE A 55 1.85 9.26 19.84
N VAL A 56 1.95 10.42 19.16
CA VAL A 56 1.00 11.53 19.35
C VAL A 56 -0.41 11.11 18.96
N TRP A 57 -0.57 10.44 17.80
CA TRP A 57 -1.87 9.95 17.33
C TRP A 57 -2.47 8.92 18.26
N ASP A 58 -1.69 7.92 18.67
CA ASP A 58 -2.15 6.85 19.55
C ASP A 58 -2.57 7.41 20.92
N ARG A 59 -1.83 8.38 21.48
CA ARG A 59 -2.22 9.09 22.69
C ARG A 59 -3.52 9.87 22.52
N ALA A 60 -3.68 10.61 21.42
CA ALA A 60 -4.88 11.37 21.15
C ALA A 60 -6.12 10.47 20.99
N ILE A 61 -5.97 9.34 20.30
CA ILE A 61 -7.06 8.36 20.11
C ILE A 61 -7.40 7.65 21.42
N SER A 62 -6.39 7.21 22.18
CA SER A 62 -6.59 6.57 23.48
C SER A 62 -7.30 7.52 24.45
N TRP A 63 -6.90 8.80 24.46
CA TRP A 63 -7.57 9.84 25.24
C TRP A 63 -9.03 10.02 24.83
N GLY A 64 -9.30 10.10 23.52
CA GLY A 64 -10.67 10.20 23.01
C GLY A 64 -11.53 8.97 23.36
N LEU A 65 -10.94 7.78 23.36
CA LEU A 65 -11.60 6.54 23.76
C LEU A 65 -12.07 6.54 25.22
N VAL A 66 -11.18 6.96 26.12
CA VAL A 66 -11.48 7.02 27.56
C VAL A 66 -12.53 8.10 27.84
N HIS A 67 -12.44 9.28 27.20
CA HIS A 67 -13.29 10.41 27.56
C HIS A 67 -14.61 10.51 26.79
N PHE A 68 -14.65 10.11 25.51
CA PHE A 68 -15.88 10.21 24.70
C PHE A 68 -16.65 8.89 24.61
N PHE A 69 -15.97 7.75 24.75
CA PHE A 69 -16.58 6.42 24.58
C PHE A 69 -16.61 5.60 25.87
N ASP A 70 -16.13 6.16 27.00
CA ASP A 70 -16.11 5.53 28.33
C ASP A 70 -15.47 4.13 28.32
N ILE A 71 -14.43 3.94 27.49
CA ILE A 71 -13.69 2.68 27.41
C ILE A 71 -12.65 2.64 28.52
N ASP A 72 -12.54 1.47 29.16
CA ASP A 72 -11.50 1.20 30.15
C ASP A 72 -10.11 1.60 29.66
N PRO A 73 -9.35 2.40 30.44
CA PRO A 73 -8.03 2.87 30.03
C PRO A 73 -7.05 1.76 29.66
N THR A 74 -7.22 0.56 30.22
CA THR A 74 -6.39 -0.62 29.92
C THR A 74 -6.68 -1.21 28.54
N GLN A 75 -7.93 -1.13 28.08
CA GLN A 75 -8.35 -1.60 26.75
C GLN A 75 -8.08 -0.56 25.66
N ALA A 76 -8.00 0.72 26.04
CA ALA A 76 -7.71 1.83 25.13
C ALA A 76 -6.23 1.92 24.69
N ILE A 77 -5.34 1.03 25.19
CA ILE A 77 -3.91 1.05 24.86
C ILE A 77 -3.66 0.26 23.57
N PRO A 78 -2.88 0.82 22.61
CA PRO A 78 -2.45 0.08 21.43
C PRO A 78 -1.67 -1.19 21.81
N HIS A 79 -2.10 -2.32 21.29
CA HIS A 79 -1.44 -3.61 21.47
C HIS A 79 -1.42 -4.38 20.14
N TYR A 80 -0.41 -5.22 19.96
CA TYR A 80 -0.27 -6.00 18.73
C TYR A 80 -1.25 -7.16 18.73
N THR A 81 -2.23 -7.12 17.83
CA THR A 81 -3.26 -8.17 17.66
C THR A 81 -3.03 -9.01 16.40
N GLY A 82 -2.12 -8.60 15.52
CA GLY A 82 -2.01 -9.13 14.15
C GLY A 82 -3.14 -8.67 13.21
N SER A 83 -4.14 -7.93 13.71
CA SER A 83 -5.26 -7.37 12.95
C SER A 83 -5.04 -5.89 12.65
N GLY A 84 -5.33 -5.48 11.41
CA GLY A 84 -5.43 -4.09 10.98
C GLY A 84 -6.84 -3.50 11.14
N ASP A 85 -7.82 -4.30 11.53
CA ASP A 85 -9.24 -3.93 11.67
C ASP A 85 -9.65 -3.94 13.16
N THR A 86 -8.89 -3.25 14.01
CA THR A 86 -9.21 -3.09 15.43
C THR A 86 -10.08 -1.86 15.68
N LEU A 87 -10.78 -1.79 16.81
CA LEU A 87 -11.54 -0.60 17.21
C LEU A 87 -10.68 0.66 17.16
N LEU A 88 -9.44 0.59 17.67
CA LEU A 88 -8.48 1.69 17.59
C LEU A 88 -8.16 2.07 16.14
N ALA A 89 -8.02 1.11 15.23
CA ALA A 89 -7.76 1.38 13.81
C ALA A 89 -8.94 2.09 13.11
N TYR A 90 -10.18 1.70 13.40
CA TYR A 90 -11.38 2.40 12.90
C TYR A 90 -11.42 3.84 13.41
N LEU A 91 -11.21 4.05 14.70
CA LEU A 91 -11.21 5.40 15.29
C LEU A 91 -10.06 6.26 14.78
N ARG A 92 -8.88 5.66 14.58
CA ARG A 92 -7.75 6.33 13.95
C ARG A 92 -8.10 6.82 12.55
N LEU A 93 -8.75 5.98 11.75
CA LEU A 93 -9.20 6.32 10.41
C LEU A 93 -10.22 7.47 10.44
N CYS A 94 -11.24 7.37 11.31
CA CYS A 94 -12.23 8.42 11.50
C CYS A 94 -11.59 9.76 11.93
N ALA A 95 -10.71 9.72 12.93
CA ALA A 95 -9.99 10.90 13.41
C ALA A 95 -9.09 11.51 12.31
N THR A 96 -8.45 10.67 11.49
CA THR A 96 -7.68 11.12 10.33
C THR A 96 -8.57 11.83 9.31
N ALA A 97 -9.75 11.29 9.01
CA ALA A 97 -10.72 11.92 8.10
C ALA A 97 -11.25 13.26 8.64
N ILE A 98 -11.57 13.33 9.93
CA ILE A 98 -12.02 14.57 10.60
C ILE A 98 -10.91 15.62 10.58
N ALA A 99 -9.67 15.25 10.94
CA ALA A 99 -8.53 16.15 10.90
C ALA A 99 -8.27 16.65 9.47
N ALA A 100 -8.34 15.76 8.47
CA ALA A 100 -8.20 16.14 7.07
C ALA A 100 -9.29 17.12 6.61
N ALA A 101 -10.54 16.92 7.03
CA ALA A 101 -11.64 17.83 6.74
C ALA A 101 -11.46 19.20 7.41
N GLY A 102 -11.04 19.24 8.68
CA GLY A 102 -10.76 20.47 9.41
C GLY A 102 -9.62 21.27 8.78
N VAL A 103 -8.48 20.63 8.51
CA VAL A 103 -7.31 21.27 7.87
C VAL A 103 -7.65 21.70 6.44
N GLY A 104 -8.35 20.86 5.67
CA GLY A 104 -8.77 21.19 4.30
C GLY A 104 -9.75 22.36 4.23
N THR A 105 -10.64 22.48 5.22
CA THR A 105 -11.56 23.62 5.37
C THR A 105 -10.80 24.89 5.72
N LEU A 106 -9.90 24.83 6.71
CA LEU A 106 -9.05 25.96 7.08
C LEU A 106 -8.21 26.44 5.89
N TRP A 107 -7.58 25.51 5.15
CA TRP A 107 -6.85 25.83 3.93
C TRP A 107 -7.76 26.48 2.88
N THR A 108 -8.99 25.98 2.73
CA THR A 108 -9.95 26.59 1.81
C THR A 108 -10.33 28.01 2.20
N ILE A 109 -10.37 28.32 3.50
CA ILE A 109 -10.64 29.66 4.00
C ILE A 109 -9.44 30.59 3.79
N LEU A 110 -8.22 30.12 4.07
CA LEU A 110 -7.00 30.93 3.99
C LEU A 110 -6.55 31.19 2.55
N ASP A 111 -6.72 30.22 1.65
CA ASP A 111 -6.14 30.25 0.30
C ASP A 111 -7.22 30.34 -0.79
N ARG A 112 -8.19 31.25 -0.61
CA ARG A 112 -9.36 31.42 -1.51
C ARG A 112 -8.98 31.93 -2.91
N ARG A 113 -7.86 32.64 -3.04
CA ARG A 113 -7.48 33.36 -4.26
C ARG A 113 -6.67 32.53 -5.27
N ARG A 114 -6.12 31.37 -4.88
CA ARG A 114 -5.35 30.53 -5.82
C ARG A 114 -6.27 29.89 -6.89
N PRO A 115 -5.90 30.00 -8.18
CA PRO A 115 -6.72 29.46 -9.27
C PRO A 115 -6.53 27.95 -9.49
N HIS A 116 -5.34 27.41 -9.18
CA HIS A 116 -5.01 26.00 -9.39
C HIS A 116 -3.86 25.52 -8.49
N TYR A 117 -3.71 24.20 -8.36
CA TYR A 117 -2.62 23.55 -7.59
C TYR A 117 -1.83 22.53 -8.42
N ILE A 118 -1.45 22.88 -9.65
CA ILE A 118 -0.80 21.94 -10.60
C ILE A 118 0.49 21.33 -10.01
N SER A 119 1.39 22.15 -9.47
CA SER A 119 2.66 21.68 -8.88
C SER A 119 2.44 20.78 -7.66
N LEU A 120 1.54 21.20 -6.76
CA LEU A 120 1.24 20.46 -5.53
C LEU A 120 0.56 19.12 -5.83
N HIS A 121 -0.33 19.09 -6.82
CA HIS A 121 -0.92 17.86 -7.33
C HIS A 121 0.11 16.93 -7.98
N GLY A 122 1.08 17.48 -8.70
CA GLY A 122 2.22 16.73 -9.22
C GLY A 122 3.03 16.06 -8.09
N TRP A 123 3.36 16.79 -7.02
CA TRP A 123 4.03 16.24 -5.84
C TRP A 123 3.17 15.22 -5.10
N LEU A 124 1.86 15.46 -4.93
CA LEU A 124 0.95 14.52 -4.29
C LEU A 124 0.88 13.20 -5.06
N ARG A 125 0.85 13.22 -6.40
CA ARG A 125 0.90 12.00 -7.22
C ARG A 125 2.23 11.27 -7.07
N VAL A 126 3.34 11.97 -6.94
CA VAL A 126 4.64 11.35 -6.65
C VAL A 126 4.60 10.66 -5.29
N PHE A 127 4.15 11.37 -4.25
CA PHE A 127 3.98 10.82 -2.90
C PHE A 127 3.08 9.59 -2.89
N ALA A 128 1.88 9.67 -3.47
CA ALA A 128 0.92 8.58 -3.57
C ALA A 128 1.51 7.36 -4.31
N ARG A 129 2.25 7.57 -5.39
CA ARG A 129 2.89 6.46 -6.13
C ARG A 129 3.89 5.70 -5.28
N TYR A 130 4.77 6.41 -4.58
CA TYR A 130 5.78 5.75 -3.74
C TYR A 130 5.15 5.11 -2.51
N ALA A 131 4.16 5.76 -1.88
CA ALA A 131 3.40 5.18 -0.77
C ALA A 131 2.75 3.84 -1.18
N LEU A 132 2.09 3.81 -2.35
CA LEU A 132 1.50 2.59 -2.90
C LEU A 132 2.57 1.55 -3.25
N ALA A 133 3.65 1.95 -3.93
CA ALA A 133 4.71 1.04 -4.34
C ALA A 133 5.39 0.37 -3.14
N PHE A 134 5.72 1.13 -2.08
CA PHE A 134 6.35 0.60 -0.88
C PHE A 134 5.44 -0.39 -0.14
N ALA A 135 4.14 -0.09 -0.04
CA ALA A 135 3.18 -1.04 0.52
C ALA A 135 3.11 -2.34 -0.28
N LEU A 136 3.02 -2.24 -1.62
CA LEU A 136 2.97 -3.41 -2.50
C LEU A 136 4.27 -4.23 -2.47
N PHE A 137 5.45 -3.59 -2.38
CA PHE A 137 6.70 -4.32 -2.19
C PHE A 137 6.70 -5.15 -0.91
N GLY A 138 6.19 -4.59 0.20
CA GLY A 138 6.10 -5.29 1.48
C GLY A 138 5.29 -6.59 1.36
N TYR A 139 4.09 -6.53 0.79
CA TYR A 139 3.26 -7.71 0.59
C TYR A 139 3.82 -8.68 -0.46
N ALA A 140 4.33 -8.15 -1.57
CA ALA A 140 4.93 -8.95 -2.63
C ALA A 140 6.09 -9.81 -2.10
N PHE A 141 7.02 -9.21 -1.36
CA PHE A 141 8.15 -9.96 -0.79
C PHE A 141 7.73 -10.95 0.29
N ALA A 142 6.70 -10.64 1.09
CA ALA A 142 6.14 -11.58 2.05
C ALA A 142 5.53 -12.83 1.38
N LYS A 143 4.96 -12.68 0.18
CA LYS A 143 4.42 -13.80 -0.62
C LYS A 143 5.48 -14.53 -1.43
N ILE A 144 6.47 -13.81 -1.98
CA ILE A 144 7.55 -14.41 -2.76
C ILE A 144 8.52 -15.21 -1.87
N ALA A 145 8.69 -14.82 -0.60
CA ALA A 145 9.47 -15.55 0.41
C ALA A 145 8.65 -16.60 1.19
N PRO A 146 7.52 -17.07 0.65
CA PRO A 146 6.36 -17.64 1.36
C PRO A 146 6.35 -17.48 2.89
N THR A 147 6.31 -16.24 3.38
CA THR A 147 6.23 -15.93 4.83
C THR A 147 4.85 -15.42 5.26
N GLN A 148 4.01 -14.97 4.32
CA GLN A 148 2.69 -14.41 4.64
C GLN A 148 1.66 -15.47 5.06
N PHE A 149 1.65 -16.62 4.38
CA PHE A 149 0.72 -17.71 4.65
C PHE A 149 1.46 -18.79 5.45
N SER A 150 1.02 -19.03 6.68
CA SER A 150 1.65 -19.99 7.58
C SER A 150 1.36 -21.44 7.17
N HIS A 151 2.28 -22.34 7.47
CA HIS A 151 2.01 -23.78 7.44
C HIS A 151 0.90 -24.15 8.45
N LEU A 152 0.24 -25.28 8.19
CA LEU A 152 -0.80 -25.83 9.04
C LEU A 152 -0.26 -26.09 10.46
N GLN A 153 -0.89 -25.46 11.44
CA GLN A 153 -0.56 -25.65 12.86
C GLN A 153 -1.29 -26.86 13.43
N SER A 154 -0.77 -27.46 14.52
CA SER A 154 -1.40 -28.62 15.18
C SER A 154 -2.86 -28.41 15.54
N ARG A 155 -3.24 -27.18 15.92
CA ARG A 155 -4.65 -26.81 16.17
C ARG A 155 -5.51 -26.95 14.91
N GLN A 156 -5.02 -26.45 13.77
CA GLN A 156 -5.75 -26.48 12.51
C GLN A 156 -5.88 -27.90 11.93
N LEU A 157 -4.93 -28.79 12.26
CA LEU A 157 -5.01 -30.20 11.88
C LEU A 157 -6.10 -30.97 12.66
N ALA A 158 -6.41 -30.52 13.88
CA ALA A 158 -7.46 -31.11 14.71
C ALA A 158 -8.84 -30.45 14.48
N GLU A 159 -8.89 -29.34 13.76
CA GLU A 159 -10.10 -28.58 13.49
C GLU A 159 -10.85 -29.17 12.27
N SER A 160 -12.16 -29.36 12.41
CA SER A 160 -12.97 -29.83 11.28
C SER A 160 -13.15 -28.73 10.24
N TYR A 161 -13.27 -29.10 8.97
CA TYR A 161 -13.44 -28.13 7.87
C TYR A 161 -14.66 -27.22 8.08
N GLY A 162 -15.76 -27.76 8.60
CA GLY A 162 -16.99 -27.00 8.88
C GLY A 162 -16.89 -26.02 10.05
N GLN A 163 -15.86 -26.13 10.89
CA GLN A 163 -15.60 -25.21 12.02
C GLN A 163 -14.53 -24.17 11.69
N SER A 164 -13.77 -24.35 10.60
CA SER A 164 -12.71 -23.44 10.19
C SER A 164 -13.26 -22.04 9.90
N SER A 165 -12.60 -21.01 10.44
CA SER A 165 -12.97 -19.63 10.12
C SER A 165 -12.75 -19.32 8.63
N PRO A 166 -13.48 -18.35 8.04
CA PRO A 166 -13.29 -17.96 6.64
C PRO A 166 -11.83 -17.59 6.33
N MET A 167 -11.17 -16.86 7.23
CA MET A 167 -9.76 -16.50 7.08
C MET A 167 -8.86 -17.74 7.10
N ALA A 168 -9.10 -18.69 8.02
CA ALA A 168 -8.32 -19.92 8.10
C ALA A 168 -8.42 -20.74 6.81
N LEU A 169 -9.61 -20.84 6.21
CA LEU A 169 -9.81 -21.50 4.92
C LEU A 169 -8.98 -20.84 3.81
N LEU A 170 -9.02 -19.51 3.71
CA LEU A 170 -8.22 -18.78 2.72
C LEU A 170 -6.72 -18.92 2.97
N TRP A 171 -6.27 -18.79 4.22
CA TRP A 171 -4.86 -18.91 4.59
C TRP A 171 -4.32 -20.29 4.26
N ASN A 172 -5.08 -21.34 4.57
CA ASN A 172 -4.70 -22.71 4.28
C ASN A 172 -4.69 -22.98 2.77
N PHE A 173 -5.67 -22.45 2.01
CA PHE A 173 -5.71 -22.56 0.55
C PHE A 173 -4.49 -21.90 -0.11
N MET A 174 -4.18 -20.66 0.29
CA MET A 174 -3.02 -19.93 -0.24
C MET A 174 -1.72 -20.62 0.17
N GLY A 175 -1.58 -20.98 1.45
CA GLY A 175 -0.39 -21.62 2.02
C GLY A 175 -0.11 -23.02 1.49
N PHE A 176 -1.14 -23.74 1.03
CA PHE A 176 -0.98 -25.07 0.43
C PHE A 176 -0.15 -25.03 -0.86
N SER A 177 -0.33 -24.01 -1.70
CA SER A 177 0.37 -23.91 -2.99
C SER A 177 1.40 -22.80 -2.96
N THR A 178 2.65 -23.16 -2.64
CA THR A 178 3.80 -22.25 -2.75
C THR A 178 3.90 -21.58 -4.13
N PRO A 179 3.75 -22.30 -5.27
CA PRO A 179 3.75 -21.67 -6.58
C PRO A 179 2.64 -20.62 -6.75
N TYR A 180 1.43 -20.87 -6.25
CA TYR A 180 0.33 -19.92 -6.32
C TYR A 180 0.55 -18.71 -5.40
N THR A 181 1.07 -18.93 -4.21
CA THR A 181 1.48 -17.86 -3.28
C THR A 181 2.53 -16.96 -3.94
N VAL A 182 3.60 -17.52 -4.52
CA VAL A 182 4.63 -16.77 -5.25
C VAL A 182 4.04 -16.04 -6.46
N PHE A 183 3.17 -16.69 -7.24
CA PHE A 183 2.47 -16.07 -8.37
C PHE A 183 1.67 -14.83 -7.94
N SER A 184 0.91 -14.94 -6.85
CA SER A 184 0.16 -13.81 -6.30
C SER A 184 1.08 -12.68 -5.78
N GLY A 185 2.25 -13.04 -5.22
CA GLY A 185 3.29 -12.07 -4.86
C GLY A 185 3.89 -11.35 -6.08
N CYS A 186 4.14 -12.06 -7.18
CA CYS A 186 4.57 -11.46 -8.44
C CYS A 186 3.52 -10.52 -9.03
N ALA A 187 2.23 -10.85 -8.89
CA ALA A 187 1.14 -9.97 -9.31
C ALA A 187 1.12 -8.65 -8.53
N GLU A 188 1.50 -8.64 -7.25
CA GLU A 188 1.69 -7.42 -6.45
C GLU A 188 3.03 -6.70 -6.73
N LEU A 189 4.08 -7.45 -7.04
CA LEU A 189 5.41 -6.92 -7.36
C LEU A 189 5.40 -6.11 -8.67
N LEU A 190 4.71 -6.60 -9.69
CA LEU A 190 4.65 -5.98 -11.01
C LEU A 190 4.21 -4.50 -10.95
N PRO A 191 3.03 -4.14 -10.38
CA PRO A 191 2.64 -2.75 -10.24
C PRO A 191 3.62 -1.96 -9.36
N ALA A 192 4.18 -2.55 -8.30
CA ALA A 192 5.15 -1.87 -7.44
C ALA A 192 6.37 -1.37 -8.23
N ILE A 193 6.94 -2.22 -9.10
CA ILE A 193 8.06 -1.86 -10.00
C ILE A 193 7.63 -0.81 -11.03
N LEU A 194 6.49 -1.02 -11.69
CA LEU A 194 6.00 -0.09 -12.72
C LEU A 194 5.72 1.31 -12.15
N LEU A 195 5.29 1.41 -10.89
CA LEU A 195 5.06 2.68 -10.19
C LEU A 195 6.34 3.45 -9.87
N LEU A 196 7.53 2.83 -9.91
CA LEU A 196 8.82 3.52 -9.68
C LEU A 196 9.25 4.39 -10.86
N PHE A 197 8.84 4.05 -12.08
CA PHE A 197 9.22 4.77 -13.29
C PHE A 197 8.09 5.66 -13.77
N ARG A 198 8.42 6.90 -14.14
CA ARG A 198 7.40 7.87 -14.58
C ARG A 198 6.65 7.43 -15.83
N ARG A 199 7.32 6.72 -16.74
CA ARG A 199 6.76 6.31 -18.04
C ARG A 199 5.76 5.16 -17.92
N THR A 200 5.95 4.28 -16.95
CA THR A 200 5.10 3.10 -16.72
C THR A 200 4.08 3.32 -15.61
N ALA A 201 4.04 4.50 -14.98
CA ALA A 201 3.24 4.77 -13.80
C ALA A 201 1.74 4.55 -14.01
N LEU A 202 1.21 4.90 -15.19
CA LEU A 202 -0.20 4.70 -15.53
C LEU A 202 -0.53 3.20 -15.59
N LEU A 203 0.30 2.41 -16.28
CA LEU A 203 0.16 0.97 -16.33
C LEU A 203 0.24 0.37 -14.91
N GLY A 204 1.26 0.79 -14.14
CA GLY A 204 1.41 0.39 -12.74
C GLY A 204 0.20 0.72 -11.88
N SER A 205 -0.43 1.88 -12.04
CA SER A 205 -1.63 2.25 -11.28
C SER A 205 -2.87 1.44 -11.66
N ILE A 206 -3.03 1.08 -12.95
CA ILE A 206 -4.16 0.27 -13.42
C ILE A 206 -3.99 -1.18 -12.92
N THR A 207 -2.78 -1.73 -13.06
CA THR A 207 -2.46 -3.07 -12.54
C THR A 207 -2.61 -3.09 -11.01
N ALA A 208 -2.14 -2.06 -10.30
CA ALA A 208 -2.32 -1.94 -8.85
C ALA A 208 -3.80 -1.91 -8.47
N PHE A 209 -4.64 -1.17 -9.21
CA PHE A 209 -6.08 -1.13 -8.95
C PHE A 209 -6.71 -2.52 -9.10
N ALA A 210 -6.40 -3.25 -10.17
CA ALA A 210 -6.92 -4.60 -10.39
C ALA A 210 -6.49 -5.59 -9.28
N VAL A 211 -5.21 -5.56 -8.92
CA VAL A 211 -4.64 -6.43 -7.86
C VAL A 211 -5.23 -6.08 -6.50
N MET A 212 -5.27 -4.79 -6.15
CA MET A 212 -5.83 -4.34 -4.87
C MET A 212 -7.33 -4.60 -4.78
N LEU A 213 -8.07 -4.52 -5.89
CA LEU A 213 -9.49 -4.85 -5.92
C LEU A 213 -9.69 -6.33 -5.56
N ASN A 214 -8.87 -7.23 -6.13
CA ASN A 214 -8.91 -8.64 -5.77
C ASN A 214 -8.57 -8.87 -4.28
N VAL A 215 -7.51 -8.24 -3.77
CA VAL A 215 -7.12 -8.32 -2.35
C VAL A 215 -8.24 -7.81 -1.43
N VAL A 216 -8.87 -6.69 -1.77
CA VAL A 216 -10.01 -6.14 -1.01
C VAL A 216 -11.17 -7.13 -1.01
N MET A 217 -11.52 -7.70 -2.17
CA MET A 217 -12.61 -8.70 -2.23
C MET A 217 -12.29 -9.94 -1.41
N LEU A 218 -11.06 -10.45 -1.44
CA LEU A 218 -10.64 -11.55 -0.57
C LEU A 218 -10.79 -11.16 0.91
N ASN A 219 -10.40 -9.94 1.29
CA ASN A 219 -10.49 -9.50 2.68
C ASN A 219 -11.94 -9.38 3.19
N PHE A 220 -12.86 -8.92 2.35
CA PHE A 220 -14.28 -8.86 2.71
C PHE A 220 -14.95 -10.23 2.70
N CYS A 221 -14.69 -11.06 1.68
CA CYS A 221 -15.37 -12.35 1.52
C CYS A 221 -14.85 -13.43 2.48
N TYR A 222 -13.58 -13.38 2.88
CA TYR A 222 -12.96 -14.33 3.81
C TYR A 222 -12.67 -13.73 5.18
N ASP A 223 -13.29 -12.58 5.50
CA ASP A 223 -13.16 -11.88 6.78
C ASP A 223 -11.70 -11.71 7.26
N VAL A 224 -10.82 -11.36 6.32
CA VAL A 224 -9.42 -11.12 6.65
C VAL A 224 -9.32 -9.75 7.33
N PRO A 225 -8.66 -9.63 8.50
CA PRO A 225 -8.70 -8.42 9.31
C PRO A 225 -7.69 -7.35 8.85
N VAL A 226 -7.72 -6.98 7.57
CA VAL A 226 -6.94 -5.89 6.95
C VAL A 226 -7.76 -5.12 5.90
N LYS A 227 -9.09 -5.06 6.09
CA LYS A 227 -10.03 -4.39 5.18
C LYS A 227 -9.77 -2.89 5.11
N LEU A 228 -9.51 -2.24 6.25
CA LEU A 228 -9.26 -0.79 6.30
C LEU A 228 -8.03 -0.38 5.48
N TYR A 229 -6.92 -1.09 5.69
CA TYR A 229 -5.67 -0.76 5.01
C TYR A 229 -5.73 -1.09 3.51
N SER A 230 -6.30 -2.24 3.14
CA SER A 230 -6.46 -2.62 1.74
C SER A 230 -7.39 -1.69 0.97
N LEU A 231 -8.48 -1.20 1.57
CA LEU A 231 -9.35 -0.17 0.98
C LEU A 231 -8.63 1.16 0.75
N ASN A 232 -7.76 1.56 1.69
CA ASN A 232 -6.95 2.77 1.52
C ASN A 232 -5.98 2.62 0.34
N LEU A 233 -5.29 1.48 0.22
CA LEU A 233 -4.42 1.19 -0.92
C LEU A 233 -5.18 1.15 -2.26
N LEU A 234 -6.38 0.55 -2.29
CA LEU A 234 -7.25 0.58 -3.46
C LEU A 234 -7.66 2.01 -3.82
N SER A 235 -8.00 2.82 -2.81
CA SER A 235 -8.33 4.25 -2.99
C SER A 235 -7.14 5.04 -3.54
N LEU A 236 -5.91 4.70 -3.11
CA LEU A 236 -4.68 5.30 -3.62
C LEU A 236 -4.41 4.92 -5.09
N ALA A 237 -4.63 3.65 -5.45
CA ALA A 237 -4.55 3.20 -6.83
C ALA A 237 -5.60 3.90 -7.70
N LEU A 238 -6.83 4.02 -7.21
CA LEU A 238 -7.91 4.75 -7.88
C LEU A 238 -7.57 6.24 -8.04
N PHE A 239 -7.04 6.89 -7.00
CA PHE A 239 -6.59 8.29 -7.08
C PHE A 239 -5.54 8.50 -8.18
N LEU A 240 -4.64 7.53 -8.38
CA LEU A 240 -3.60 7.61 -9.41
C LEU A 240 -4.13 7.38 -10.83
N THR A 241 -5.14 6.52 -10.99
CA THR A 241 -5.77 6.20 -12.29
C THR A 241 -6.82 7.21 -12.72
N LEU A 242 -7.56 7.80 -11.78
CA LEU A 242 -8.72 8.66 -12.03
C LEU A 242 -8.44 9.83 -13.01
N PRO A 243 -7.30 10.55 -12.93
CA PRO A 243 -7.00 11.64 -13.86
C PRO A 243 -6.89 11.21 -15.33
N GLU A 244 -6.62 9.93 -15.59
CA GLU A 244 -6.48 9.37 -16.94
C GLU A 244 -7.67 8.48 -17.31
N ALA A 245 -8.67 8.28 -16.43
CA ALA A 245 -9.80 7.39 -16.65
C ALA A 245 -10.60 7.71 -17.91
N GLN A 246 -10.83 8.99 -18.21
CA GLN A 246 -11.50 9.40 -19.44
C GLN A 246 -10.71 9.02 -20.70
N LYS A 247 -9.37 9.07 -20.65
CA LYS A 247 -8.54 8.65 -21.79
C LYS A 247 -8.55 7.13 -21.93
N LEU A 248 -8.49 6.41 -20.82
CA LEU A 248 -8.60 4.95 -20.82
C LEU A 248 -9.94 4.49 -21.40
N LEU A 249 -11.06 5.11 -21.00
CA LEU A 249 -12.38 4.82 -21.57
C LEU A 249 -12.43 5.13 -23.06
N ARG A 250 -11.85 6.26 -23.50
CA ARG A 250 -11.79 6.61 -24.92
C ARG A 250 -11.04 5.57 -25.74
N VAL A 251 -9.89 5.11 -25.26
CA VAL A 251 -9.06 4.14 -25.99
C VAL A 251 -9.67 2.74 -25.97
N PHE A 252 -10.00 2.22 -24.78
CA PHE A 252 -10.39 0.82 -24.63
C PHE A 252 -11.86 0.53 -24.93
N VAL A 253 -12.76 1.49 -24.63
CA VAL A 253 -14.22 1.27 -24.77
C VAL A 253 -14.77 1.98 -25.99
N LEU A 254 -14.40 3.24 -26.20
CA LEU A 254 -14.94 4.06 -27.29
C LEU A 254 -14.12 3.95 -28.58
N ASN A 255 -12.97 3.26 -28.56
CA ASN A 255 -12.03 3.13 -29.68
C ASN A 255 -11.68 4.47 -30.34
N ARG A 256 -11.45 5.52 -29.53
CA ARG A 256 -11.08 6.87 -29.97
C ARG A 256 -9.62 7.16 -29.62
N SER A 257 -8.93 7.88 -30.50
CA SER A 257 -7.58 8.35 -30.24
C SER A 257 -7.55 9.35 -29.07
N THR A 258 -6.46 9.31 -28.29
CA THR A 258 -6.23 10.23 -27.18
C THR A 258 -4.81 10.75 -27.20
N ALA A 259 -4.63 12.02 -26.80
CA ALA A 259 -3.31 12.59 -26.60
C ALA A 259 -2.53 11.81 -25.51
N PRO A 260 -1.18 11.81 -25.57
CA PRO A 260 -0.33 11.16 -24.58
C PRO A 260 -0.66 11.57 -23.13
N SER A 261 -0.37 10.67 -22.18
CA SER A 261 -0.51 11.00 -20.75
C SER A 261 0.40 12.17 -20.39
N ASN A 262 -0.12 13.09 -19.58
CA ASN A 262 0.62 14.28 -19.20
C ASN A 262 1.58 13.93 -18.06
N LEU A 263 2.85 13.70 -18.38
CA LEU A 263 3.91 13.38 -17.43
C LEU A 263 4.39 14.60 -16.61
N ARG A 264 3.55 15.63 -16.41
CA ARG A 264 3.84 16.82 -15.58
C ARG A 264 4.11 16.41 -14.13
N GLN A 265 5.36 16.08 -13.85
CA GLN A 265 5.93 15.99 -12.51
C GLN A 265 6.70 17.28 -12.23
N PRO A 266 6.80 17.69 -10.97
CA PRO A 266 7.59 18.86 -10.58
C PRO A 266 9.07 18.61 -10.95
N PHE A 267 9.64 19.53 -11.71
CA PHE A 267 11.06 19.50 -12.07
C PHE A 267 11.81 20.55 -11.25
N PHE A 268 12.96 20.16 -10.71
CA PHE A 268 13.90 21.13 -10.15
C PHE A 268 14.54 21.91 -11.31
N LYS A 269 14.57 23.25 -11.23
CA LYS A 269 15.19 24.07 -12.30
C LYS A 269 16.70 23.85 -12.39
N GLN A 270 17.35 23.56 -11.28
CA GLN A 270 18.81 23.42 -11.18
C GLN A 270 19.24 21.96 -11.40
N LEU A 271 20.25 21.75 -12.25
CA LEU A 271 20.74 20.41 -12.61
C LEU A 271 21.33 19.64 -11.42
N TRP A 272 22.01 20.32 -10.49
CA TRP A 272 22.58 19.67 -9.31
C TRP A 272 21.47 19.13 -8.38
N LEU A 273 20.37 19.88 -8.20
CA LEU A 273 19.20 19.41 -7.44
C LEU A 273 18.53 18.21 -8.11
N GLN A 274 18.44 18.20 -9.44
CA GLN A 274 17.92 17.04 -10.17
C GLN A 274 18.79 15.80 -9.95
N ARG A 275 20.12 15.95 -10.07
CA ARG A 275 21.07 14.85 -9.84
C ARG A 275 21.01 14.37 -8.40
N ALA A 276 21.01 15.28 -7.42
CA ALA A 276 20.87 14.97 -6.01
C ALA A 276 19.57 14.22 -5.72
N ALA A 277 18.43 14.67 -6.27
CA ALA A 277 17.14 14.00 -6.11
C ALA A 277 17.14 12.58 -6.73
N ILE A 278 17.81 12.38 -7.86
CA ILE A 278 17.94 11.05 -8.48
C ILE A 278 18.81 10.14 -7.62
N VAL A 279 19.98 10.61 -7.17
CA VAL A 279 20.88 9.83 -6.29
C VAL A 279 20.16 9.48 -4.99
N PHE A 280 19.48 10.46 -4.37
CA PHE A 280 18.70 10.27 -3.16
C PHE A 280 17.57 9.24 -3.35
N LYS A 281 16.82 9.36 -4.46
CA LYS A 281 15.80 8.36 -4.84
C LYS A 281 16.41 6.96 -4.95
N ILE A 282 17.51 6.82 -5.68
CA ILE A 282 18.16 5.51 -5.91
C ILE A 282 18.66 4.94 -4.58
N ALA A 283 19.30 5.76 -3.73
CA ALA A 283 19.79 5.34 -2.43
C ALA A 283 18.65 4.84 -1.52
N ILE A 284 17.56 5.61 -1.39
CA ILE A 284 16.39 5.17 -0.59
C ILE A 284 15.82 3.87 -1.14
N LEU A 285 15.63 3.77 -2.46
CA LEU A 285 15.09 2.56 -3.07
C LEU A 285 16.01 1.36 -2.84
N ALA A 286 17.32 1.52 -3.01
CA ALA A 286 18.29 0.45 -2.80
C ALA A 286 18.29 -0.02 -1.33
N ILE A 287 18.31 0.92 -0.37
CA ILE A 287 18.28 0.60 1.06
C ILE A 287 16.96 -0.09 1.42
N PHE A 288 15.83 0.45 0.97
CA PHE A 288 14.51 -0.13 1.24
C PHE A 288 14.38 -1.54 0.67
N LEU A 289 14.79 -1.76 -0.59
CA LEU A 289 14.74 -3.08 -1.23
C LEU A 289 15.67 -4.07 -0.53
N PHE A 290 16.89 -3.65 -0.19
CA PHE A 290 17.82 -4.48 0.56
C PHE A 290 17.24 -4.89 1.92
N GLN A 291 16.70 -3.94 2.69
CA GLN A 291 16.07 -4.22 3.99
C GLN A 291 14.85 -5.14 3.85
N SER A 292 14.00 -4.90 2.86
CA SER A 292 12.78 -5.70 2.64
C SER A 292 13.11 -7.13 2.24
N ILE A 293 14.05 -7.32 1.31
CA ILE A 293 14.50 -8.64 0.86
C ILE A 293 15.21 -9.38 2.00
N HIS A 294 16.14 -8.71 2.69
CA HIS A 294 16.84 -9.30 3.82
C HIS A 294 15.86 -9.75 4.91
N SER A 295 14.88 -8.90 5.25
CA SER A 295 13.85 -9.23 6.25
C SER A 295 13.03 -10.44 5.81
N ALA A 296 12.58 -10.47 4.55
CA ALA A 296 11.80 -11.58 4.01
C ALA A 296 12.58 -12.91 4.04
N ILE A 297 13.85 -12.90 3.64
CA ILE A 297 14.72 -14.09 3.66
C ILE A 297 14.99 -14.54 5.11
N SER A 298 15.33 -13.61 6.01
CA SER A 298 15.60 -13.93 7.41
C SER A 298 14.38 -14.55 8.10
N LEU A 299 13.18 -14.05 7.78
CA LEU A 299 11.94 -14.59 8.31
C LEU A 299 11.67 -15.99 7.75
N HIS A 300 11.84 -16.19 6.44
CA HIS A 300 11.70 -17.50 5.82
C HIS A 300 12.64 -18.54 6.46
N GLN A 301 13.93 -18.20 6.63
CA GLN A 301 14.90 -19.07 7.29
C GLN A 301 14.50 -19.39 8.74
N SER A 302 13.97 -18.41 9.47
CA SER A 302 13.50 -18.59 10.85
C SER A 302 12.27 -19.49 10.96
N LEU A 303 11.41 -19.50 9.94
CA LEU A 303 10.24 -20.38 9.89
C LEU A 303 10.64 -21.79 9.49
N ALA A 304 11.53 -21.93 8.51
CA ALA A 304 12.06 -23.21 8.05
C ALA A 304 12.81 -23.96 9.17
N SER A 305 13.55 -23.25 10.03
CA SER A 305 14.25 -23.89 11.15
C SER A 305 13.31 -24.38 12.26
N ARG A 306 12.11 -23.81 12.38
CA ARG A 306 11.10 -24.23 13.36
C ARG A 306 10.29 -25.44 12.91
N THR A 307 10.22 -25.70 11.61
CA THR A 307 9.45 -26.81 11.03
C THR A 307 10.28 -28.07 10.81
N GLN A 308 11.62 -28.02 10.93
CA GLN A 308 12.43 -29.23 10.89
C GLN A 308 12.24 -30.04 12.18
N PRO A 309 11.66 -31.26 12.12
CA PRO A 309 11.65 -32.14 13.28
C PRO A 309 13.10 -32.47 13.66
N PRO A 310 13.42 -32.65 14.96
CA PRO A 310 14.71 -33.19 15.34
C PRO A 310 14.95 -34.51 14.60
N PRO A 311 16.19 -34.82 14.18
CA PRO A 311 16.47 -36.05 13.44
C PRO A 311 15.98 -37.25 14.24
N SER A 312 14.92 -37.90 13.76
CA SER A 312 14.39 -39.10 14.40
C SER A 312 15.40 -40.23 14.22
N PRO A 313 15.77 -40.98 15.28
CA PRO A 313 16.68 -42.11 15.17
C PRO A 313 16.18 -43.21 14.22
N LEU A 314 14.90 -43.19 13.83
CA LEU A 314 14.31 -44.12 12.85
C LEU A 314 14.70 -43.74 11.41
N THR A 315 14.73 -42.44 11.08
CA THR A 315 15.11 -41.95 9.73
C THR A 315 16.59 -42.12 9.42
N SER A 316 17.46 -42.25 10.44
CA SER A 316 18.90 -42.51 10.26
C SER A 316 19.25 -44.00 10.12
N ARG A 317 18.28 -44.91 10.28
CA ARG A 317 18.47 -46.38 10.20
C ARG A 317 17.81 -47.03 8.98
N GLY A 318 17.53 -46.25 7.93
CA GLY A 318 16.96 -46.76 6.68
C GLY A 318 15.45 -46.99 6.68
N PHE A 319 14.74 -46.61 7.76
CA PHE A 319 13.30 -46.51 7.73
C PHE A 319 12.92 -45.16 7.09
N HIS A 320 12.57 -45.21 5.82
CA HIS A 320 11.87 -44.11 5.17
C HIS A 320 10.39 -44.21 5.56
N TRP A 321 9.79 -43.10 6.00
CA TRP A 321 8.35 -43.03 6.14
C TRP A 321 7.71 -43.40 4.79
N ILE A 322 6.89 -44.44 4.75
CA ILE A 322 5.97 -44.69 3.64
C ILE A 322 4.95 -43.55 3.73
N GLN A 323 5.25 -42.43 3.08
CA GLN A 323 4.49 -41.18 3.02
C GLN A 323 3.21 -41.18 3.88
N GLU A 324 3.37 -41.09 5.20
CA GLU A 324 2.26 -41.14 6.16
C GLU A 324 1.50 -39.80 6.22
N TYR A 325 1.94 -38.80 5.46
CA TYR A 325 1.37 -37.47 5.42
C TYR A 325 0.89 -37.13 4.00
N PRO A 326 -0.33 -36.55 3.86
CA PRO A 326 -0.78 -36.01 2.58
C PRO A 326 0.19 -34.92 2.11
N TYR A 327 0.16 -34.63 0.81
CA TYR A 327 1.08 -33.86 -0.04
C TYR A 327 1.47 -32.41 0.42
N ASN A 328 1.28 -32.02 1.68
CA ASN A 328 1.45 -30.67 2.21
C ASN A 328 2.83 -30.45 2.83
N GLN A 329 3.89 -30.33 2.01
CA GLN A 329 5.11 -29.61 2.40
C GLN A 329 5.19 -28.27 1.69
#